data_AF-A0A1I0I5C5-F1
#
_entry.id   AF-A0A1I0I5C5-F1
#
_cell.length_a   1.000
_cell.length_b   1.000
_cell.length_c   1.000
_cell.angle_alpha   90.00
_cell.angle_beta   90.00
_cell.angle_gamma   90.00
#
_symmetry.space_group_name_H-M   'P 1'
#
loop_
_entity.id
_entity.type
_entity.pdbx_description
1 polymer ?
#
loop_
_entity_poly.entity_id
_entity_poly.type
_entity_poly.pdbx_seq_one_letter_code
_entity_poly.pdbx_strand_id
1 'polypeptide(L)'
;MTAPDNGSGRPQQVVVVGPDGRPVGTMPAPDGALGGQGSDGGGEGGAIGDMVEQPAKVMRIGTMIKQLLEEVRAAPLDDASRNRLRDIHASSIRELEQGLAPELREELERITLPFSEGETPSDAELRIAQAQLVGWLEGVFHGIQTALFAQQMAARAQLEEMRRRALPGGSTPAPGPHPHPGGGQYL
;
A
#
# COMPACT_ATOMS: atom_id res chain seq x y z
N MET A 1 26.07 -8.17 50.18
CA MET A 1 26.77 -8.16 48.88
C MET A 1 25.74 -7.96 47.79
N THR A 2 26.08 -7.09 46.85
CA THR A 2 25.37 -6.56 45.68
C THR A 2 25.09 -7.60 44.57
N ALA A 3 24.11 -7.30 43.70
CA ALA A 3 23.60 -8.04 42.53
C ALA A 3 24.62 -8.13 41.34
N PRO A 4 24.37 -8.73 40.14
CA PRO A 4 23.09 -8.73 39.40
C PRO A 4 22.63 -9.99 38.62
N ASP A 5 21.35 -9.89 38.29
CA ASP A 5 20.58 -10.46 37.19
C ASP A 5 21.37 -10.67 35.87
N ASN A 6 21.08 -11.77 35.17
CA ASN A 6 21.60 -12.05 33.83
C ASN A 6 20.49 -12.69 32.98
N GLY A 7 19.48 -11.87 32.65
CA GLY A 7 18.60 -12.12 31.52
C GLY A 7 19.39 -12.07 30.21
N SER A 8 19.90 -13.22 29.77
CA SER A 8 20.47 -13.35 28.43
C SER A 8 19.34 -13.30 27.40
N GLY A 9 19.10 -12.11 26.85
CA GLY A 9 18.20 -11.87 25.72
C GLY A 9 18.60 -12.75 24.53
N ARG A 10 17.81 -13.79 24.28
CA ARG A 10 17.91 -14.55 23.03
C ARG A 10 17.36 -13.66 21.91
N PRO A 11 18.11 -13.41 20.82
CA PRO A 11 17.58 -12.68 19.68
C PRO A 11 16.35 -13.46 19.18
N GLN A 12 15.20 -12.81 19.14
CA GLN A 12 13.97 -13.40 18.62
C GLN A 12 14.17 -13.66 17.13
N GLN A 13 14.40 -14.93 16.76
CA GLN A 13 14.51 -15.34 15.37
C GLN A 13 13.14 -15.72 14.85
N VAL A 14 12.68 -15.00 13.83
CA VAL A 14 11.43 -15.32 13.14
C VAL A 14 11.74 -16.36 12.07
N VAL A 15 11.08 -17.51 12.16
CA VAL A 15 11.19 -18.62 11.20
C VAL A 15 10.18 -18.38 10.08
N VAL A 16 10.66 -18.16 8.87
CA VAL A 16 9.80 -17.99 7.69
C VAL A 16 9.51 -19.36 7.09
N VAL A 17 8.24 -19.75 7.09
CA VAL A 17 7.76 -21.03 6.56
C VAL A 17 7.21 -20.81 5.15
N GLY A 18 7.73 -21.57 4.18
CA GLY A 18 7.27 -21.53 2.78
C GLY A 18 5.88 -22.16 2.60
N PRO A 19 5.27 -21.99 1.41
CA PRO A 19 3.93 -22.51 1.11
C PRO A 19 3.83 -24.06 1.12
N ASP A 20 4.96 -24.75 1.18
CA ASP A 20 5.13 -26.20 1.32
C ASP A 20 5.36 -26.65 2.78
N GLY A 21 5.28 -25.72 3.75
CA GLY A 21 5.41 -26.02 5.18
C GLY A 21 6.84 -26.22 5.67
N ARG A 22 7.86 -25.97 4.84
CA ARG A 22 9.27 -26.13 5.21
C ARG A 22 9.91 -24.79 5.58
N PRO A 23 10.80 -24.75 6.60
CA PRO A 23 11.49 -23.52 6.98
C PRO A 23 12.53 -23.15 5.91
N VAL A 24 12.38 -21.98 5.29
CA VAL A 24 13.24 -21.51 4.20
C VAL A 24 14.41 -20.65 4.72
N GLY A 25 14.36 -20.20 5.98
CA GLY A 25 15.46 -19.52 6.65
C GLY A 25 15.03 -18.80 7.93
N THR A 26 16.01 -18.41 8.75
CA THR A 26 15.82 -17.55 9.92
C THR A 26 16.34 -16.15 9.62
N MET A 27 15.52 -15.13 9.87
CA MET A 27 15.97 -13.73 9.84
C MET A 27 16.10 -13.19 11.26
N PRO A 28 17.12 -12.35 11.55
CA PRO A 28 17.16 -11.59 12.79
C PRO A 28 15.96 -10.64 12.85
N ALA A 29 15.20 -10.61 13.95
CA ALA A 29 14.22 -9.56 14.17
C ALA A 29 14.94 -8.20 14.24
N PRO A 30 14.38 -7.13 13.63
CA PRO A 30 14.95 -5.80 13.78
C PRO A 30 14.79 -5.33 15.23
N ASP A 31 15.90 -5.18 15.93
CA ASP A 31 15.95 -4.45 17.21
C ASP A 31 15.66 -2.97 16.92
N GLY A 32 14.59 -2.43 17.50
CA GLY A 32 14.39 -0.97 17.56
C GLY A 32 13.13 -0.39 16.92
N ALA A 33 12.03 -1.14 16.80
CA ALA A 33 10.72 -0.51 16.64
C ALA A 33 10.31 0.11 17.98
N LEU A 34 10.63 1.40 18.19
CA LEU A 34 10.05 2.41 19.11
C LEU A 34 11.17 3.38 19.58
N GLY A 35 11.43 4.45 18.83
CA GLY A 35 12.35 5.52 19.24
C GLY A 35 12.64 6.49 18.09
N GLY A 36 12.26 7.76 18.25
CA GLY A 36 12.14 8.73 17.16
C GLY A 36 13.41 9.42 16.68
N GLN A 37 13.17 10.21 15.62
CA GLN A 37 13.94 11.32 15.03
C GLN A 37 15.12 11.00 14.08
N GLY A 38 14.90 11.36 12.82
CA GLY A 38 15.88 12.09 12.02
C GLY A 38 16.58 11.33 10.90
N SER A 39 15.94 11.21 9.74
CA SER A 39 16.68 11.26 8.47
C SER A 39 15.79 11.87 7.39
N ASP A 40 16.10 13.12 7.09
CA ASP A 40 15.64 13.86 5.93
C ASP A 40 16.26 13.20 4.68
N GLY A 41 15.43 12.47 3.95
CA GLY A 41 15.83 11.65 2.81
C GLY A 41 14.58 11.31 2.01
N GLY A 42 14.15 12.29 1.19
CA GLY A 42 12.94 12.22 0.37
C GLY A 42 12.83 10.92 -0.42
N GLY A 43 11.90 10.08 0.03
CA GLY A 43 11.38 8.98 -0.74
C GLY A 43 9.86 9.00 -0.61
N GLU A 44 9.17 9.35 -1.69
CA GLU A 44 7.71 9.27 -1.86
C GLU A 44 7.12 7.86 -1.58
N GLY A 45 7.97 6.90 -1.19
CA GLY A 45 7.70 5.54 -0.75
C GLY A 45 6.74 5.42 0.43
N GLY A 46 6.94 6.21 1.49
CA GLY A 46 6.14 6.13 2.73
C GLY A 46 4.75 6.75 2.61
N ALA A 47 4.64 7.86 1.88
CA ALA A 47 3.42 8.67 1.82
C ALA A 47 2.19 7.94 1.22
N ILE A 48 2.41 6.93 0.36
CA ILE A 48 1.31 6.22 -0.31
C ILE A 48 0.67 5.16 0.59
N GLY A 49 1.45 4.52 1.46
CA GLY A 49 0.92 3.63 2.50
C GLY A 49 0.17 4.39 3.60
N ASP A 50 0.56 5.65 3.82
CA ASP A 50 0.02 6.50 4.88
C ASP A 50 -1.31 7.18 4.52
N MET A 51 -1.77 7.12 3.26
CA MET A 51 -3.08 7.68 2.86
C MET A 51 -4.26 6.97 3.54
N VAL A 52 -4.12 5.69 3.89
CA VAL A 52 -5.18 4.90 4.52
C VAL A 52 -4.65 4.28 5.80
N GLU A 53 -4.96 4.91 6.93
CA GLU A 53 -4.51 4.48 8.26
C GLU A 53 -5.04 3.08 8.64
N GLN A 54 -6.27 2.75 8.21
CA GLN A 54 -6.90 1.46 8.52
C GLN A 54 -7.46 0.76 7.27
N PRO A 55 -6.60 0.18 6.40
CA PRO A 55 -7.03 -0.38 5.12
C PRO A 55 -8.11 -1.45 5.24
N ALA A 56 -7.97 -2.36 6.21
CA ALA A 56 -8.93 -3.42 6.44
C ALA A 56 -10.31 -2.90 6.87
N LYS A 57 -10.37 -1.81 7.65
CA LYS A 57 -11.62 -1.17 8.07
C LYS A 57 -12.32 -0.52 6.88
N VAL A 58 -11.58 0.30 6.12
CA VAL A 58 -12.09 0.99 4.94
C VAL A 58 -12.61 0.01 3.89
N MET A 59 -11.87 -1.08 3.61
CA MET A 59 -12.32 -2.13 2.68
C MET A 59 -13.61 -2.82 3.14
N ARG A 60 -13.73 -3.11 4.44
CA ARG A 60 -14.94 -3.75 5.00
C ARG A 60 -16.16 -2.85 4.83
N ILE A 61 -16.02 -1.56 5.14
CA ILE A 61 -17.10 -0.58 5.00
C ILE A 61 -17.46 -0.38 3.52
N GLY A 62 -16.46 -0.23 2.64
CA GLY A 62 -16.69 -0.08 1.21
C GLY A 62 -17.44 -1.27 0.60
N THR A 63 -17.11 -2.50 1.01
CA THR A 63 -17.81 -3.72 0.58
C THR A 63 -19.26 -3.73 1.07
N MET A 64 -19.50 -3.34 2.32
CA MET A 64 -20.85 -3.23 2.88
C MET A 64 -21.69 -2.20 2.10
N ILE A 65 -21.16 -1.01 1.85
CA ILE A 65 -21.80 0.06 1.06
C ILE A 65 -22.16 -0.47 -0.35
N LYS A 66 -21.22 -1.19 -0.99
CA LYS A 66 -21.44 -1.79 -2.32
C LYS A 66 -22.59 -2.80 -2.32
N GLN A 67 -22.65 -3.68 -1.32
CA GLN A 67 -23.75 -4.64 -1.18
C GLN A 67 -25.09 -3.94 -0.95
N LEU A 68 -25.13 -2.90 -0.11
CA LEU A 68 -26.35 -2.10 0.11
C LEU A 68 -26.80 -1.37 -1.16
N LEU A 69 -25.87 -0.87 -1.97
CA LEU A 69 -26.17 -0.28 -3.27
C LEU A 69 -26.80 -1.31 -4.23
N GLU A 70 -26.30 -2.55 -4.22
CA GLU A 70 -26.85 -3.64 -5.02
C GLU A 70 -28.27 -3.99 -4.58
N GLU A 71 -28.55 -4.05 -3.27
CA GLU A 71 -29.90 -4.28 -2.73
C GLU A 71 -30.90 -3.19 -3.16
N VAL A 72 -30.52 -1.91 -3.08
CA VAL A 72 -31.41 -0.80 -3.52
C VAL A 72 -31.67 -0.84 -5.03
N ARG A 73 -30.76 -1.42 -5.81
CA ARG A 73 -30.95 -1.63 -7.25
C ARG A 73 -31.84 -2.83 -7.56
N ALA A 74 -31.87 -3.83 -6.67
CA ALA A 74 -32.58 -5.08 -6.89
C ALA A 74 -34.10 -4.94 -6.70
N ALA A 75 -34.54 -4.15 -5.71
CA ALA A 75 -35.96 -3.95 -5.44
C ALA A 75 -36.26 -2.56 -4.81
N PRO A 76 -37.48 -2.02 -5.00
CA PRO A 76 -37.91 -0.81 -4.32
C PRO A 76 -37.92 -0.96 -2.80
N LEU A 77 -37.57 0.11 -2.08
CA LEU A 77 -37.55 0.11 -0.62
C LEU A 77 -38.76 0.84 -0.03
N ASP A 78 -39.22 0.35 1.13
CA ASP A 78 -40.21 1.07 1.94
C ASP A 78 -39.57 2.23 2.73
N ASP A 79 -40.41 3.11 3.26
CA ASP A 79 -39.97 4.33 3.96
C ASP A 79 -39.09 4.03 5.18
N ALA A 80 -39.38 2.94 5.90
CA ALA A 80 -38.59 2.52 7.05
C ALA A 80 -37.18 2.07 6.63
N SER A 81 -37.06 1.30 5.56
CA SER A 81 -35.78 0.84 5.01
C SER A 81 -34.96 2.00 4.44
N ARG A 82 -35.60 2.97 3.77
CA ARG A 82 -34.92 4.17 3.28
C ARG A 82 -34.37 5.04 4.40
N ASN A 83 -35.13 5.23 5.48
CA ASN A 83 -34.63 5.93 6.67
C ASN A 83 -33.46 5.19 7.33
N ARG A 84 -33.56 3.86 7.46
CA ARG A 84 -32.46 3.05 7.98
C ARG A 84 -31.21 3.18 7.10
N LEU A 85 -31.36 3.19 5.77
CA LEU A 85 -30.23 3.29 4.85
C LEU A 85 -29.57 4.67 4.87
N ARG A 86 -30.36 5.75 5.04
CA ARG A 86 -29.84 7.11 5.31
C ARG A 86 -28.93 7.11 6.54
N ASP A 87 -29.38 6.50 7.62
CA ASP A 87 -28.62 6.48 8.88
C ASP A 87 -27.35 5.63 8.77
N ILE A 88 -27.43 4.48 8.06
CA ILE A 88 -26.27 3.64 7.74
C ILE A 88 -25.27 4.41 6.87
N HIS A 89 -25.73 5.17 5.87
CA HIS A 89 -24.87 6.00 5.02
C HIS A 89 -24.08 7.01 5.85
N ALA A 90 -24.77 7.78 6.70
CA ALA A 90 -24.14 8.78 7.56
C ALA A 90 -23.15 8.14 8.55
N SER A 91 -23.48 6.97 9.12
CA SER A 91 -22.56 6.25 9.99
C SER A 91 -21.35 5.69 9.24
N SER A 92 -21.53 5.24 7.99
CA SER A 92 -20.45 4.68 7.19
C SER A 92 -19.42 5.75 6.83
N ILE A 93 -19.86 6.98 6.52
CA ILE A 93 -18.96 8.12 6.29
C ILE A 93 -18.10 8.36 7.54
N ARG A 94 -18.70 8.51 8.72
CA ARG A 94 -17.95 8.70 9.98
C ARG A 94 -16.96 7.58 10.27
N GLU A 95 -17.32 6.33 9.95
CA GLU A 95 -16.43 5.19 10.13
C GLU A 95 -15.28 5.15 9.12
N LEU A 96 -15.51 5.64 7.89
CA LEU A 96 -14.47 5.82 6.87
C LEU A 96 -13.49 6.91 7.28
N GLU A 97 -13.97 8.07 7.74
CA GLU A 97 -13.14 9.20 8.18
C GLU A 97 -12.11 8.80 9.26
N GLN A 98 -12.48 7.88 10.15
CA GLN A 98 -11.59 7.33 11.19
C GLN A 98 -10.49 6.41 10.64
N GLY A 99 -10.64 5.89 9.42
CA GLY A 99 -9.69 4.98 8.78
C GLY A 99 -8.89 5.63 7.64
N LEU A 100 -9.14 6.90 7.34
CA LEU A 100 -8.51 7.67 6.27
C LEU A 100 -7.56 8.73 6.86
N ALA A 101 -6.49 9.01 6.12
CA ALA A 101 -5.60 10.13 6.42
C ALA A 101 -6.35 11.48 6.35
N PRO A 102 -5.85 12.54 7.02
CA PRO A 102 -6.49 13.86 7.05
C PRO A 102 -6.85 14.41 5.67
N GLU A 103 -5.98 14.27 4.67
CA GLU A 103 -6.19 14.79 3.33
C GLU A 103 -7.38 14.11 2.62
N LEU A 104 -7.49 12.78 2.75
CA LEU A 104 -8.61 12.03 2.20
C LEU A 104 -9.90 12.24 3.00
N ARG A 105 -9.81 12.54 4.30
CA ARG A 105 -10.96 12.93 5.11
C ARG A 105 -11.53 14.26 4.62
N GLU A 106 -10.70 15.28 4.45
CA GLU A 106 -11.12 16.58 3.93
C GLU A 106 -11.69 16.48 2.50
N GLU A 107 -11.13 15.59 1.68
CA GLU A 107 -11.70 15.29 0.37
C GLU A 107 -13.08 14.65 0.46
N LEU A 108 -13.23 13.62 1.29
CA LEU A 108 -14.50 12.93 1.50
C LEU A 108 -15.58 13.89 2.00
N GLU A 109 -15.28 14.74 2.99
CA GLU A 109 -16.19 15.75 3.53
C GLU A 109 -16.61 16.78 2.45
N ARG A 110 -15.70 17.15 1.55
CA ARG A 110 -15.99 18.13 0.49
C ARG A 110 -16.89 17.57 -0.61
N ILE A 111 -16.79 16.27 -0.93
CA ILE A 111 -17.57 15.66 -2.01
C ILE A 111 -18.89 15.05 -1.52
N THR A 112 -18.99 14.71 -0.24
CA THR A 112 -20.20 14.11 0.34
C THR A 112 -21.16 15.19 0.82
N LEU A 113 -22.41 15.13 0.38
CA LEU A 113 -23.47 16.03 0.85
C LEU A 113 -24.40 15.24 1.77
N PRO A 114 -24.61 15.67 3.03
CA PRO A 114 -25.56 15.01 3.92
C PRO A 114 -27.00 15.09 3.38
N PHE A 115 -27.80 14.06 3.68
CA PHE A 115 -29.24 14.10 3.42
C PHE A 115 -29.94 15.13 4.32
N SER A 116 -31.03 15.71 3.83
CA SER A 116 -31.90 16.62 4.62
C SER A 116 -32.39 15.95 5.91
N GLU A 117 -32.29 16.66 7.02
CA GLU A 117 -32.83 16.20 8.30
C GLU A 117 -34.37 16.17 8.26
N GLY A 118 -34.97 15.13 8.84
CA GLY A 118 -36.42 14.99 8.93
C GLY A 118 -37.14 14.55 7.65
N GLU A 119 -36.42 14.45 6.52
CA GLU A 119 -36.97 13.95 5.26
C GLU A 119 -36.49 12.52 4.98
N THR A 120 -37.37 11.71 4.40
CA THR A 120 -37.03 10.35 3.95
C THR A 120 -36.51 10.44 2.52
N PRO A 121 -35.23 10.11 2.25
CA PRO A 121 -34.70 10.17 0.90
C PRO A 121 -35.38 9.14 0.00
N SER A 122 -35.42 9.43 -1.29
CA SER A 122 -35.89 8.52 -2.32
C SER A 122 -34.87 7.41 -2.63
N ASP A 123 -35.34 6.32 -3.25
CA ASP A 123 -34.46 5.24 -3.74
C ASP A 123 -33.40 5.76 -4.72
N ALA A 124 -33.72 6.80 -5.48
CA ALA A 124 -32.77 7.41 -6.41
C ALA A 124 -31.65 8.16 -5.68
N GLU A 125 -32.00 8.98 -4.68
CA GLU A 125 -31.03 9.72 -3.87
C GLU A 125 -30.11 8.76 -3.12
N LEU A 126 -30.66 7.70 -2.52
CA LEU A 126 -29.87 6.66 -1.84
C LEU A 126 -28.89 5.96 -2.81
N ARG A 127 -29.34 5.60 -4.02
CA ARG A 127 -28.46 4.97 -5.03
C ARG A 127 -27.33 5.90 -5.46
N ILE A 128 -27.59 7.18 -5.68
CA ILE A 128 -26.57 8.15 -6.09
C ILE A 128 -25.53 8.34 -4.98
N ALA A 129 -25.97 8.57 -3.74
CA ALA A 129 -25.07 8.78 -2.62
C ALA A 129 -24.18 7.54 -2.34
N GLN A 130 -24.76 6.34 -2.37
CA GLN A 130 -24.00 5.10 -2.19
C GLN A 130 -23.04 4.85 -3.36
N ALA A 131 -23.48 5.05 -4.61
CA ALA A 131 -22.63 4.89 -5.79
C ALA A 131 -21.45 5.87 -5.81
N GLN A 132 -21.66 7.10 -5.33
CA GLN A 132 -20.59 8.09 -5.18
C GLN A 132 -19.51 7.58 -4.21
N LEU A 133 -19.91 7.08 -3.03
CA LEU A 133 -18.96 6.53 -2.06
C LEU A 133 -18.22 5.31 -2.60
N VAL A 134 -18.93 4.36 -3.23
CA VAL A 134 -18.29 3.17 -3.82
C VAL A 134 -17.28 3.57 -4.89
N GLY A 135 -17.67 4.44 -5.82
CA GLY A 135 -16.80 4.86 -6.92
C GLY A 135 -15.58 5.64 -6.43
N TRP A 136 -15.76 6.53 -5.46
CA TRP A 136 -14.65 7.25 -4.85
C TRP A 136 -13.68 6.31 -4.14
N LEU A 137 -14.18 5.38 -3.32
CA LEU A 137 -13.35 4.38 -2.63
C LEU A 137 -12.59 3.49 -3.63
N GLU A 138 -13.24 3.01 -4.68
CA GLU A 138 -12.59 2.23 -5.74
C GLU A 138 -11.47 3.03 -6.43
N GLY A 139 -11.69 4.33 -6.67
CA GLY A 139 -10.68 5.26 -7.20
C GLY A 139 -9.48 5.44 -6.26
N VAL A 140 -9.72 5.66 -4.97
CA VAL A 140 -8.67 5.79 -3.95
C VAL A 140 -7.81 4.52 -3.89
N PHE A 141 -8.44 3.34 -3.79
CA PHE A 141 -7.70 2.07 -3.74
C PHE A 141 -6.91 1.82 -5.03
N HIS A 142 -7.49 2.12 -6.20
CA HIS A 142 -6.77 1.98 -7.47
C HIS A 142 -5.58 2.93 -7.58
N GLY A 143 -5.72 4.18 -7.12
CA GLY A 143 -4.63 5.16 -7.06
C GLY A 143 -3.46 4.67 -6.20
N ILE A 144 -3.76 4.19 -4.99
CA ILE A 144 -2.76 3.62 -4.06
C ILE A 144 -2.05 2.42 -4.69
N GLN A 145 -2.80 1.47 -5.27
CA GLN A 145 -2.22 0.30 -5.94
C GLN A 145 -1.31 0.68 -7.10
N THR A 146 -1.73 1.64 -7.92
CA THR A 146 -0.95 2.14 -9.06
C THR A 146 0.37 2.75 -8.59
N ALA A 147 0.30 3.55 -7.54
CA ALA A 147 1.47 4.23 -7.01
C ALA A 147 2.44 3.24 -6.32
N LEU A 148 1.94 2.26 -5.56
CA LEU A 148 2.74 1.17 -4.99
C LEU A 148 3.42 0.33 -6.08
N PHE A 149 2.70 0.02 -7.16
CA PHE A 149 3.28 -0.71 -8.30
C PHE A 149 4.41 0.10 -8.95
N ALA A 150 4.21 1.40 -9.18
CA ALA A 150 5.24 2.28 -9.73
C ALA A 150 6.48 2.33 -8.83
N GLN A 151 6.31 2.45 -7.51
CA GLN A 151 7.42 2.41 -6.54
C GLN A 151 8.20 1.10 -6.62
N GLN A 152 7.50 -0.05 -6.67
CA GLN A 152 8.17 -1.36 -6.78
C GLN A 152 8.97 -1.49 -8.08
N MET A 153 8.45 -0.96 -9.19
CA MET A 153 9.16 -0.96 -10.47
C MET A 153 10.38 -0.04 -10.45
N ALA A 154 10.28 1.15 -9.86
CA ALA A 154 11.40 2.06 -9.69
C ALA A 154 12.50 1.46 -8.82
N ALA A 155 12.13 0.83 -7.69
CA ALA A 155 13.07 0.15 -6.81
C ALA A 155 13.79 -1.01 -7.50
N ARG A 156 13.08 -1.81 -8.31
CA ARG A 156 13.69 -2.89 -9.13
C ARG A 156 14.69 -2.33 -10.14
N ALA A 157 14.34 -1.26 -10.85
CA ALA A 157 15.23 -0.63 -11.82
C ALA A 157 16.50 -0.07 -11.17
N GLN A 158 16.38 0.55 -9.99
CA GLN A 158 17.52 1.03 -9.20
C GLN A 158 18.46 -0.12 -8.79
N LEU A 159 17.91 -1.25 -8.33
CA LEU A 159 18.70 -2.43 -7.98
C LEU A 159 19.43 -3.02 -9.19
N GLU A 160 18.78 -3.09 -10.35
CA GLU A 160 19.40 -3.55 -11.59
C GLU A 160 20.54 -2.63 -12.04
N GLU A 161 20.35 -1.31 -11.95
CA GLU A 161 21.40 -0.34 -12.29
C GLU A 161 22.60 -0.44 -11.33
N MET A 162 22.35 -0.62 -10.03
CA MET A 162 23.43 -0.86 -9.06
C MET A 162 24.18 -2.15 -9.36
N ARG A 163 23.47 -3.23 -9.73
CA ARG A 163 24.12 -4.48 -10.18
C ARG A 163 24.98 -4.24 -11.42
N ARG A 164 24.47 -3.54 -12.44
CA ARG A 164 25.25 -3.23 -13.66
C ARG A 164 26.53 -2.45 -13.35
N ARG A 165 26.48 -1.49 -12.43
CA ARG A 165 27.65 -0.70 -12.00
C ARG A 165 28.61 -1.47 -11.09
N ALA A 166 28.10 -2.45 -10.33
CA ALA A 166 28.90 -3.27 -9.42
C ALA A 166 29.55 -4.48 -10.11
N LEU A 167 29.11 -4.87 -11.32
CA LEU A 167 29.88 -5.82 -12.13
C LEU A 167 31.18 -5.13 -12.56
N PRO A 168 32.37 -5.63 -12.17
CA PRO A 168 33.64 -5.13 -12.65
C PRO A 168 33.61 -5.22 -14.17
N GLY A 169 33.92 -4.12 -14.85
CA GLY A 169 34.04 -4.11 -16.30
C GLY A 169 34.84 -5.33 -16.73
N GLY A 170 34.17 -6.27 -17.39
CA GLY A 170 34.83 -7.39 -18.05
C GLY A 170 35.92 -6.77 -18.90
N SER A 171 37.16 -7.04 -18.52
CA SER A 171 38.37 -6.72 -19.25
C SER A 171 38.05 -6.87 -20.74
N THR A 172 37.93 -5.73 -21.43
CA THR A 172 38.10 -5.70 -22.87
C THR A 172 39.47 -6.33 -23.12
N PRO A 173 39.59 -7.44 -23.86
CA PRO A 173 40.90 -7.86 -24.29
C PRO A 173 41.44 -6.73 -25.17
N ALA A 174 42.41 -5.99 -24.65
CA ALA A 174 43.16 -5.04 -25.44
C ALA A 174 43.74 -5.81 -26.65
N PRO A 175 43.59 -5.33 -27.90
CA PRO A 175 44.34 -5.88 -29.00
C PRO A 175 45.82 -5.58 -28.73
N GLY A 176 46.56 -6.57 -28.27
CA GLY A 176 47.99 -6.46 -28.03
C GLY A 176 48.71 -6.13 -29.34
N PRO A 177 49.54 -5.08 -29.40
CA PRO A 177 50.42 -4.86 -30.53
C PRO A 177 51.60 -5.83 -30.41
N HIS A 178 51.64 -6.86 -31.27
CA HIS A 178 52.84 -7.67 -31.42
C HIS A 178 53.72 -7.11 -32.55
N PRO A 179 54.98 -6.74 -32.26
CA PRO A 179 55.93 -6.24 -33.25
C PRO A 179 56.57 -7.40 -34.05
N HIS A 180 56.84 -7.13 -35.34
CA HIS A 180 57.79 -7.93 -36.14
C HIS A 180 59.19 -7.91 -35.50
N PRO A 181 59.95 -9.02 -35.60
CA PRO A 181 60.98 -9.07 -36.65
C PRO A 181 61.33 -10.48 -37.18
N GLY A 182 61.85 -10.53 -38.41
CA GLY A 182 62.92 -11.48 -38.77
C GLY A 182 62.59 -12.54 -39.82
N GLY A 183 63.07 -12.28 -41.05
CA GLY A 183 63.95 -13.19 -41.80
C GLY A 183 63.36 -14.47 -42.39
N GLY A 184 63.46 -14.62 -43.72
CA GLY A 184 63.24 -15.92 -44.37
C GLY A 184 63.04 -15.86 -45.88
N GLN A 185 64.04 -15.39 -46.59
CA GLN A 185 64.20 -15.54 -48.03
C GLN A 185 64.50 -17.00 -48.38
N TYR A 186 63.72 -17.64 -49.27
CA TYR A 186 64.20 -18.69 -50.19
C TYR A 186 63.35 -18.71 -51.47
N LEU A 187 64.02 -19.18 -52.53
CA LEU A 187 63.79 -19.11 -53.97
C LEU A 187 62.44 -19.64 -54.49
#